data_AF-A0A1F8H3M9-F1
#
_entry.id   AF-A0A1F8H3M9-F1
#
_cell.length_a   1.000
_cell.length_b   1.000
_cell.length_c   1.000
_cell.angle_alpha   90.00
_cell.angle_beta   90.00
_cell.angle_gamma   90.00
#
_symmetry.space_group_name_H-M   'P 1'
#
loop_
_entity.id
_entity.type
_entity.pdbx_description
1 polymer ?
#
loop_
_entity_poly.entity_id
_entity_poly.type
_entity_poly.pdbx_seq_one_letter_code
_entity_poly.pdbx_strand_id
1 'polypeptide(L)'
;MSKITTAESVTAGHPDKVCDQISDAVLDALLEKDPQSRVAVESFGSHGLVVIGGEVTSSAKVDFADIARRTYRDIGYCDKPKMVVNVRAQSPDIAVGVDTGGAGDQGIMYGYATDETPEFLPPVVVLAHKLTRGLEDLRRNNPDFEWLEPDGKAQITMDGPVAKSVLVSCQHKEEIDIKELREAIREKLILPIVGEGDYDVLINLTGKFVQGGFDADTGLTGRKIMVDTYGGIIPHGGGCFSGKDPTKVDRSAAYMARFAAKNIVANGYAKKCLVSVAYAIGKKEPLMLEAETFGTGNTDMAREILGTYFNFAPLRIIKALDLRRPIYLQTAAYGHFGKPDLPWEKIVKL
;
A
#
# COMPACT_ATOMS: atom_id res chain seq x y z
N MET A 1 29.72 11.03 -4.20
CA MET A 1 29.35 9.70 -3.67
C MET A 1 27.90 9.46 -4.05
N SER A 2 27.57 8.29 -4.58
CA SER A 2 26.19 7.89 -4.87
C SER A 2 25.42 7.70 -3.56
N LYS A 3 24.10 7.94 -3.59
CA LYS A 3 23.23 7.79 -2.42
C LYS A 3 22.88 6.31 -2.26
N ILE A 4 23.17 5.76 -1.08
CA ILE A 4 22.71 4.42 -0.70
C ILE A 4 21.26 4.53 -0.22
N THR A 5 20.40 3.67 -0.75
CA THR A 5 18.98 3.61 -0.40
C THR A 5 18.55 2.17 -0.20
N THR A 6 17.69 1.96 0.79
CA THR A 6 17.12 0.65 1.09
C THR A 6 15.60 0.79 1.13
N ALA A 7 14.90 -0.19 0.56
CA ALA A 7 13.46 -0.34 0.72
C ALA A 7 13.13 -1.80 1.01
N GLU A 8 11.99 -2.00 1.67
CA GLU A 8 11.46 -3.32 1.98
C GLU A 8 10.00 -3.47 1.55
N SER A 9 9.57 -4.71 1.44
CA SER A 9 8.19 -5.07 1.21
C SER A 9 7.86 -6.39 1.88
N VAL A 10 6.57 -6.71 1.97
CA VAL A 10 6.07 -7.95 2.58
C VAL A 10 4.98 -8.56 1.69
N THR A 11 4.81 -9.87 1.75
CA THR A 11 3.79 -10.59 0.97
C THR A 11 2.38 -10.29 1.49
N ALA A 12 1.36 -10.69 0.73
CA ALA A 12 -0.03 -10.63 1.16
C ALA A 12 -0.31 -11.49 2.42
N GLY A 13 0.52 -12.48 2.74
CA GLY A 13 0.40 -13.29 3.95
C GLY A 13 0.95 -12.65 5.23
N HIS A 14 1.76 -11.59 5.13
CA HIS A 14 2.28 -10.93 6.32
C HIS A 14 1.12 -10.47 7.25
N PRO A 15 1.18 -10.68 8.59
CA PRO A 15 0.09 -10.38 9.52
C PRO A 15 -0.54 -8.98 9.37
N ASP A 16 0.29 -7.93 9.30
CA ASP A 16 -0.22 -6.58 9.05
C ASP A 16 -0.93 -6.45 7.69
N LYS A 17 -0.44 -7.12 6.64
CA LYS A 17 -1.06 -7.10 5.31
C LYS A 17 -2.32 -7.93 5.23
N VAL A 18 -2.44 -8.98 6.03
CA VAL A 18 -3.71 -9.68 6.22
C VAL A 18 -4.74 -8.71 6.81
N CYS A 19 -4.36 -7.92 7.82
CA CYS A 19 -5.26 -6.94 8.44
C CYS A 19 -5.67 -5.82 7.46
N ASP A 20 -4.72 -5.27 6.70
CA ASP A 20 -4.99 -4.29 5.64
C ASP A 20 -5.99 -4.83 4.61
N GLN A 21 -5.77 -6.07 4.13
CA GLN A 21 -6.66 -6.72 3.16
C GLN A 21 -8.05 -6.98 3.73
N ILE A 22 -8.19 -7.41 4.98
CA ILE A 22 -9.50 -7.60 5.62
C ILE A 22 -10.23 -6.25 5.71
N SER A 23 -9.55 -5.20 6.19
CA SER A 23 -10.11 -3.85 6.30
C SER A 23 -10.61 -3.31 4.95
N ASP A 24 -9.82 -3.47 3.88
CA ASP A 24 -10.24 -3.02 2.54
C ASP A 24 -11.27 -3.94 1.87
N ALA A 25 -11.29 -5.25 2.16
CA ALA A 25 -12.33 -6.14 1.68
C ALA A 25 -13.71 -5.78 2.29
N VAL A 26 -13.74 -5.37 3.56
CA VAL A 26 -14.95 -4.83 4.19
C VAL A 26 -15.38 -3.52 3.52
N LEU A 27 -14.44 -2.60 3.27
CA LEU A 27 -14.73 -1.36 2.57
C LEU A 27 -15.32 -1.62 1.17
N ASP A 28 -14.69 -2.49 0.37
CA ASP A 28 -15.15 -2.80 -0.97
C ASP A 28 -16.56 -3.42 -0.95
N ALA A 29 -16.82 -4.38 -0.05
CA ALA A 29 -18.14 -4.99 0.07
C ALA A 29 -19.25 -3.99 0.46
N LEU A 30 -18.91 -2.96 1.24
CA LEU A 30 -19.83 -1.88 1.58
C LEU A 30 -20.04 -0.94 0.39
N LEU A 31 -18.97 -0.50 -0.29
CA LEU A 31 -19.05 0.42 -1.44
C LEU A 31 -19.74 -0.20 -2.66
N GLU A 32 -19.63 -1.52 -2.85
CA GLU A 32 -20.33 -2.25 -3.90
C GLU A 32 -21.86 -2.10 -3.78
N LYS A 33 -22.38 -2.10 -2.55
CA LYS A 33 -23.82 -2.03 -2.26
C LYS A 33 -24.31 -0.61 -1.98
N ASP A 34 -23.46 0.21 -1.36
CA ASP A 34 -23.73 1.60 -1.01
C ASP A 34 -22.48 2.45 -1.25
N PRO A 35 -22.37 3.11 -2.42
CA PRO A 35 -21.25 3.97 -2.77
C PRO A 35 -21.07 5.19 -1.84
N GLN A 36 -22.04 5.51 -0.97
CA GLN A 36 -21.95 6.59 0.02
C GLN A 36 -21.49 6.10 1.40
N SER A 37 -21.18 4.81 1.54
CA SER A 37 -20.70 4.23 2.79
C SER A 37 -19.52 5.02 3.36
N ARG A 38 -19.62 5.35 4.66
CA ARG A 38 -18.50 5.89 5.43
C ARG A 38 -17.93 4.77 6.27
N VAL A 39 -16.64 4.55 6.15
CA VAL A 39 -15.94 3.39 6.70
C VAL A 39 -14.64 3.87 7.31
N ALA A 40 -14.41 3.47 8.56
CA ALA A 40 -13.14 3.50 9.26
C ALA A 40 -13.04 2.17 10.02
N VAL A 41 -12.60 1.11 9.35
CA VAL A 41 -12.54 -0.25 9.90
C VAL A 41 -11.10 -0.66 10.10
N GLU A 42 -10.77 -1.03 11.34
CA GLU A 42 -9.47 -1.53 11.74
C GLU A 42 -9.56 -3.03 12.01
N SER A 43 -8.51 -3.76 11.63
CA SER A 43 -8.39 -5.19 11.85
C SER A 43 -7.15 -5.47 12.70
N PHE A 44 -7.30 -6.36 13.67
CA PHE A 44 -6.23 -6.89 14.52
C PHE A 44 -6.25 -8.41 14.43
N GLY A 45 -5.10 -9.05 14.27
CA GLY A 45 -5.01 -10.51 14.24
C GLY A 45 -3.83 -11.03 15.06
N SER A 46 -4.06 -12.08 15.84
CA SER A 46 -3.05 -12.68 16.73
C SER A 46 -3.51 -14.07 17.20
N HIS A 47 -2.66 -15.08 17.05
CA HIS A 47 -2.77 -16.42 17.66
C HIS A 47 -4.20 -17.01 17.67
N GLY A 48 -4.77 -17.24 16.48
CA GLY A 48 -6.12 -17.82 16.34
C GLY A 48 -7.28 -16.86 16.64
N LEU A 49 -7.03 -15.55 16.75
CA LEU A 49 -8.04 -14.51 16.91
C LEU A 49 -7.90 -13.45 15.82
N VAL A 50 -9.03 -13.02 15.26
CA VAL A 50 -9.14 -11.81 14.43
C VAL A 50 -10.25 -10.93 15.00
N VAL A 51 -9.93 -9.66 15.25
CA VAL A 51 -10.83 -8.63 15.74
C VAL A 51 -11.02 -7.59 14.65
N ILE A 52 -12.28 -7.26 14.35
CA ILE A 52 -12.67 -6.21 13.41
C ILE A 52 -13.42 -5.16 14.21
N GLY A 53 -12.92 -3.93 14.22
CA GLY A 53 -13.50 -2.81 14.96
C GLY A 53 -13.57 -1.53 14.14
N GLY A 54 -14.16 -0.49 14.74
CA GLY A 54 -14.23 0.85 14.16
C GLY A 54 -15.65 1.31 13.85
N GLU A 55 -15.76 2.24 12.91
CA GLU A 55 -16.99 2.98 12.63
C GLU A 55 -17.46 2.81 11.19
N VAL A 56 -18.72 2.43 11.01
CA VAL A 56 -19.38 2.33 9.71
C VAL A 56 -20.74 3.01 9.72
N THR A 57 -20.96 3.90 8.76
CA THR A 57 -22.27 4.46 8.43
C THR A 57 -22.59 4.08 7.00
N SER A 58 -23.52 3.13 6.82
CA SER A 58 -23.89 2.60 5.51
C SER A 58 -25.32 2.03 5.54
N SER A 59 -26.00 2.08 4.40
CA SER A 59 -27.25 1.35 4.17
C SER A 59 -27.01 -0.12 3.77
N ALA A 60 -25.78 -0.47 3.41
CA ALA A 60 -25.40 -1.83 3.04
C ALA A 60 -25.44 -2.78 4.24
N LYS A 61 -25.92 -4.00 3.99
CA LYS A 61 -25.85 -5.12 4.94
C LYS A 61 -24.83 -6.13 4.42
N VAL A 62 -23.76 -6.32 5.18
CA VAL A 62 -22.67 -7.26 4.89
C VAL A 62 -22.29 -8.02 6.16
N ASP A 63 -21.77 -9.23 6.00
CA ASP A 63 -21.24 -10.03 7.11
C ASP A 63 -19.72 -9.85 7.17
N PHE A 64 -19.26 -9.10 8.16
CA PHE A 64 -17.86 -8.71 8.33
C PHE A 64 -17.00 -9.93 8.66
N ALA A 65 -17.53 -10.86 9.46
CA ALA A 65 -16.82 -12.07 9.83
C ALA A 65 -16.69 -13.03 8.65
N ASP A 66 -17.74 -13.16 7.82
CA ASP A 66 -17.67 -13.95 6.60
C ASP A 66 -16.68 -13.36 5.58
N ILE A 67 -16.71 -12.04 5.37
CA ILE A 67 -15.73 -11.34 4.52
C ILE A 67 -14.31 -11.63 5.00
N ALA A 68 -14.02 -11.40 6.28
CA ALA A 68 -12.68 -11.63 6.82
C ALA A 68 -12.22 -13.08 6.70
N ARG A 69 -13.10 -14.06 6.95
CA ARG A 69 -12.79 -15.49 6.74
C ARG A 69 -12.47 -15.80 5.28
N ARG A 70 -13.23 -15.24 4.34
CA ARG A 70 -12.95 -15.43 2.91
C ARG A 70 -11.62 -14.82 2.54
N THR A 71 -11.37 -13.56 2.89
CA THR A 71 -10.11 -12.87 2.63
C THR A 71 -8.91 -13.64 3.20
N TYR A 72 -9.00 -14.10 4.46
CA TYR A 72 -7.95 -14.87 5.11
C TYR A 72 -7.64 -16.18 4.37
N ARG A 73 -8.68 -16.91 3.97
CA ARG A 73 -8.55 -18.14 3.18
C ARG A 73 -8.00 -17.86 1.78
N ASP A 74 -8.46 -16.82 1.12
CA ASP A 74 -8.05 -16.48 -0.24
C ASP A 74 -6.57 -16.05 -0.28
N ILE A 75 -6.05 -15.46 0.79
CA ILE A 75 -4.60 -15.23 1.01
C ILE A 75 -3.82 -16.56 1.09
N GLY A 76 -4.44 -17.64 1.53
CA GLY A 76 -3.87 -18.98 1.56
C GLY A 76 -3.74 -19.60 2.95
N TYR A 77 -4.28 -18.95 3.99
CA TYR A 77 -4.32 -19.52 5.32
C TYR A 77 -5.51 -20.49 5.49
N CYS A 78 -5.26 -21.65 6.09
CA CYS A 78 -6.24 -22.74 6.20
C CYS A 78 -6.86 -22.85 7.61
N ASP A 79 -6.25 -22.22 8.60
CA ASP A 79 -6.77 -22.18 9.97
C ASP A 79 -8.03 -21.32 10.06
N LYS A 80 -8.76 -21.49 11.16
CA LYS A 80 -10.07 -20.88 11.37
C LYS A 80 -10.03 -20.02 12.63
N PRO A 81 -9.44 -18.81 12.55
CA PRO A 81 -9.37 -17.95 13.71
C PRO A 81 -10.77 -17.54 14.16
N LYS A 82 -10.92 -17.36 15.47
CA LYS A 82 -12.13 -16.81 16.07
C LYS A 82 -12.29 -15.38 15.57
N MET A 83 -13.48 -15.07 15.03
CA MET A 83 -13.82 -13.72 14.58
C MET A 83 -14.57 -12.97 15.70
N VAL A 84 -14.10 -11.77 16.04
CA VAL A 84 -14.79 -10.83 16.94
C VAL A 84 -15.07 -9.56 16.17
N VAL A 85 -16.33 -9.20 16.02
CA VAL A 85 -16.75 -7.98 15.30
C VAL A 85 -17.35 -7.00 16.31
N ASN A 86 -16.76 -5.81 16.40
CA ASN A 86 -17.23 -4.71 17.26
C ASN A 86 -17.21 -3.39 16.48
N VAL A 87 -18.15 -3.26 15.54
CA VAL A 87 -18.29 -2.08 14.67
C VAL A 87 -19.53 -1.29 15.09
N ARG A 88 -19.40 0.03 15.20
CA ARG A 88 -20.48 0.96 15.57
C ARG A 88 -20.73 2.00 14.48
N ALA A 89 -21.78 2.79 14.62
CA ALA A 89 -22.00 3.94 13.74
C ALA A 89 -21.00 5.06 14.03
N GLN A 90 -20.66 5.85 13.00
CA GLN A 90 -19.76 7.01 13.15
C GLN A 90 -20.39 8.10 14.04
N SER A 91 -19.56 8.82 14.81
CA SER A 91 -20.01 9.94 15.64
C SER A 91 -20.71 11.04 14.80
N PRO A 92 -21.90 11.53 15.23
CA PRO A 92 -22.58 12.65 14.58
C PRO A 92 -21.75 13.94 14.53
N ASP A 93 -20.90 14.20 15.54
CA ASP A 93 -20.09 15.42 15.61
C ASP A 93 -19.04 15.48 14.50
N ILE A 94 -18.53 14.32 14.07
CA ILE A 94 -17.60 14.20 12.93
C ILE A 94 -18.35 14.33 11.60
N ALA A 95 -19.61 13.87 11.55
CA ALA A 95 -20.41 13.89 10.33
C ALA A 95 -20.69 15.32 9.81
N VAL A 96 -20.90 16.29 10.70
CA VAL A 96 -21.24 17.68 10.32
C VAL A 96 -20.20 18.31 9.39
N GLY A 97 -18.90 18.15 9.69
CA GLY A 97 -17.82 18.70 8.86
C GLY A 97 -17.68 18.00 7.51
N VAL A 98 -17.85 16.68 7.49
CA VAL A 98 -17.74 15.85 6.28
C VAL A 98 -18.93 16.05 5.34
N ASP A 99 -20.14 16.18 5.89
CA ASP A 99 -21.39 16.34 5.13
C ASP A 99 -21.38 17.60 4.26
N THR A 100 -20.75 18.66 4.77
CA THR A 100 -20.60 19.90 4.03
C THR A 100 -19.52 19.82 2.94
N GLY A 101 -18.75 18.73 2.89
CA GLY A 101 -17.70 18.44 1.90
C GLY A 101 -16.28 18.77 2.35
N GLY A 102 -16.06 19.03 3.65
CA GLY A 102 -14.75 19.28 4.23
C GLY A 102 -13.95 18.00 4.51
N ALA A 103 -12.68 18.16 4.89
CA ALA A 103 -11.84 17.04 5.31
C ALA A 103 -12.41 16.39 6.59
N GLY A 104 -12.44 15.06 6.62
CA GLY A 104 -12.95 14.32 7.79
C GLY A 104 -12.02 14.30 9.00
N ASP A 105 -10.76 14.69 8.82
CA ASP A 105 -9.77 14.88 9.87
C ASP A 105 -8.75 15.94 9.43
N GLN A 106 -7.94 16.42 10.36
CA GLN A 106 -6.68 17.07 10.01
C GLN A 106 -5.69 16.05 9.45
N GLY A 107 -4.72 16.49 8.67
CA GLY A 107 -3.62 15.61 8.30
C GLY A 107 -2.71 16.19 7.24
N ILE A 108 -1.62 15.48 7.01
CA ILE A 108 -0.58 15.81 6.03
C ILE A 108 -0.50 14.62 5.09
N MET A 109 -0.39 14.85 3.79
CA MET A 109 -0.26 13.79 2.79
C MET A 109 0.82 14.18 1.79
N TYR A 110 1.52 13.16 1.31
CA TYR A 110 2.58 13.30 0.33
C TYR A 110 2.29 12.44 -0.89
N GLY A 111 2.64 12.96 -2.05
CA GLY A 111 2.65 12.25 -3.31
C GLY A 111 3.99 12.44 -3.99
N TYR A 112 4.54 11.38 -4.56
CA TYR A 112 5.85 11.41 -5.19
C TYR A 112 5.86 10.68 -6.51
N ALA A 113 6.67 11.18 -7.45
CA ALA A 113 6.97 10.51 -8.70
C ALA A 113 8.40 10.78 -9.15
N THR A 114 8.96 9.85 -9.93
CA THR A 114 10.24 9.99 -10.61
C THR A 114 10.23 9.24 -11.94
N ASP A 115 10.93 9.71 -12.96
CA ASP A 115 11.08 9.03 -14.26
C ASP A 115 12.10 7.86 -14.25
N GLU A 116 12.67 7.52 -13.09
CA GLU A 116 13.67 6.46 -12.94
C GLU A 116 13.12 5.05 -13.28
N THR A 117 11.80 4.87 -13.26
CA THR A 117 11.13 3.61 -13.64
C THR A 117 9.85 3.88 -14.44
N PRO A 118 9.38 2.92 -15.28
CA PRO A 118 8.10 3.02 -15.98
C PRO A 118 6.89 3.20 -15.04
N GLU A 119 6.99 2.70 -13.80
CA GLU A 119 5.98 2.84 -12.76
C GLU A 119 5.96 4.25 -12.14
N PHE A 120 6.89 5.12 -12.52
CA PHE A 120 7.16 6.43 -11.93
C PHE A 120 7.48 6.39 -10.43
N LEU A 121 8.15 5.33 -9.98
CA LEU A 121 8.52 5.10 -8.57
C LEU A 121 10.04 4.93 -8.42
N PRO A 122 10.59 5.12 -7.21
CA PRO A 122 12.00 4.82 -6.96
C PRO A 122 12.32 3.34 -7.31
N PRO A 123 13.42 3.05 -8.04
CA PRO A 123 13.78 1.68 -8.44
C PRO A 123 13.82 0.67 -7.29
N VAL A 124 14.39 1.06 -6.15
CA VAL A 124 14.50 0.22 -4.96
C VAL A 124 13.13 -0.20 -4.39
N VAL A 125 12.11 0.67 -4.49
CA VAL A 125 10.72 0.37 -4.07
C VAL A 125 10.07 -0.60 -5.04
N VAL A 126 10.23 -0.34 -6.34
CA VAL A 126 9.71 -1.22 -7.40
C VAL A 126 10.28 -2.64 -7.25
N LEU A 127 11.59 -2.77 -7.03
CA LEU A 127 12.24 -4.06 -6.85
C LEU A 127 11.78 -4.78 -5.58
N ALA A 128 11.65 -4.07 -4.44
CA ALA A 128 11.13 -4.66 -3.20
C ALA A 128 9.71 -5.24 -3.38
N HIS A 129 8.82 -4.52 -4.05
CA HIS A 129 7.48 -5.01 -4.38
C HIS A 129 7.50 -6.17 -5.36
N LYS A 130 8.34 -6.12 -6.41
CA LYS A 130 8.47 -7.22 -7.37
C LYS A 130 8.96 -8.50 -6.70
N LEU A 131 9.91 -8.43 -5.76
CA LEU A 131 10.39 -9.60 -5.03
C LEU A 131 9.29 -10.26 -4.19
N THR A 132 8.50 -9.48 -3.44
CA THR A 132 7.42 -10.06 -2.62
C THR A 132 6.21 -10.49 -3.44
N ARG A 133 5.92 -9.81 -4.56
CA ARG A 133 4.91 -10.26 -5.51
C ARG A 133 5.35 -11.55 -6.21
N GLY A 134 6.62 -11.65 -6.59
CA GLY A 134 7.20 -12.85 -7.19
C GLY A 134 7.16 -14.06 -6.25
N LEU A 135 7.37 -13.89 -4.94
CA LEU A 135 7.17 -14.96 -3.96
C LEU A 135 5.74 -15.52 -4.01
N GLU A 136 4.75 -14.62 -4.05
CA GLU A 136 3.35 -15.02 -4.13
C GLU A 136 3.03 -15.69 -5.47
N ASP A 137 3.55 -15.16 -6.57
CA ASP A 137 3.35 -15.73 -7.90
C ASP A 137 3.96 -17.13 -8.01
N LEU A 138 5.16 -17.35 -7.45
CA LEU A 138 5.77 -18.67 -7.33
C LEU A 138 4.90 -19.61 -6.50
N ARG A 139 4.50 -19.19 -5.29
CA ARG A 139 3.69 -19.98 -4.37
C ARG A 139 2.36 -20.43 -4.97
N ARG A 140 1.69 -19.55 -5.73
CA ARG A 140 0.35 -19.82 -6.27
C ARG A 140 0.35 -20.53 -7.61
N ASN A 141 1.33 -20.23 -8.46
CA ASN A 141 1.27 -20.60 -9.88
C ASN A 141 2.38 -21.58 -10.30
N ASN A 142 3.32 -21.91 -9.41
CA ASN A 142 4.37 -22.86 -9.69
C ASN A 142 4.30 -24.06 -8.74
N PRO A 143 3.93 -25.26 -9.23
CA PRO A 143 3.88 -26.49 -8.42
C PRO A 143 5.21 -26.85 -7.74
N ASP A 144 6.35 -26.47 -8.32
CA ASP A 144 7.68 -26.71 -7.73
C ASP A 144 7.90 -25.92 -6.42
N PHE A 145 7.01 -24.97 -6.12
CA PHE A 145 7.03 -24.09 -4.95
C PHE A 145 5.84 -24.34 -4.01
N GLU A 146 5.20 -25.51 -4.06
CA GLU A 146 4.12 -25.90 -3.12
C GLU A 146 4.57 -25.92 -1.65
N TRP A 147 5.87 -25.87 -1.38
CA TRP A 147 6.45 -25.72 -0.05
C TRP A 147 6.50 -24.28 0.47
N LEU A 148 6.24 -23.27 -0.38
CA LEU A 148 6.10 -21.88 0.08
C LEU A 148 4.77 -21.69 0.81
N GLU A 149 4.83 -20.98 1.92
CA GLU A 149 3.66 -20.58 2.70
C GLU A 149 3.40 -19.07 2.56
N PRO A 150 2.23 -18.54 2.97
CA PRO A 150 1.83 -17.17 2.63
C PRO A 150 2.76 -16.05 3.14
N ASP A 151 3.39 -16.19 4.30
CA ASP A 151 4.19 -15.11 4.92
C ASP A 151 5.58 -14.97 4.27
N GLY A 152 6.01 -13.73 4.05
CA GLY A 152 7.27 -13.44 3.42
C GLY A 152 7.61 -11.96 3.41
N LYS A 153 8.91 -11.68 3.33
CA LYS A 153 9.50 -10.34 3.41
C LYS A 153 10.66 -10.26 2.41
N ALA A 154 10.81 -9.11 1.76
CA ALA A 154 11.98 -8.82 0.96
C ALA A 154 12.51 -7.42 1.28
N GLN A 155 13.83 -7.27 1.24
CA GLN A 155 14.51 -5.99 1.39
C GLN A 155 15.62 -5.91 0.37
N ILE A 156 15.80 -4.75 -0.24
CA ILE A 156 16.85 -4.50 -1.22
C ILE A 156 17.53 -3.18 -0.91
N THR A 157 18.86 -3.21 -0.93
CA THR A 157 19.71 -2.03 -0.78
C THR A 157 20.41 -1.76 -2.11
N MET A 158 20.37 -0.51 -2.57
CA MET A 158 20.99 -0.04 -3.80
C MET A 158 21.94 1.11 -3.52
N ASP A 159 23.02 1.16 -4.30
CA ASP A 159 23.97 2.28 -4.38
C ASP A 159 23.86 2.92 -5.77
N GLY A 160 23.07 3.99 -5.86
CA GLY A 160 22.60 4.47 -7.16
C GLY A 160 21.78 3.39 -7.89
N PRO A 161 22.10 3.06 -9.16
CA PRO A 161 21.37 2.04 -9.92
C PRO A 161 21.82 0.60 -9.63
N VAL A 162 22.85 0.39 -8.80
CA VAL A 162 23.47 -0.93 -8.58
C VAL A 162 22.97 -1.54 -7.28
N ALA A 163 22.50 -2.79 -7.32
CA ALA A 163 22.15 -3.54 -6.11
C ALA A 163 23.41 -3.81 -5.25
N LYS A 164 23.28 -3.71 -3.93
CA LYS A 164 24.32 -4.02 -2.94
C LYS A 164 23.97 -5.25 -2.11
N SER A 165 22.71 -5.36 -1.72
CA SER A 165 22.21 -6.54 -1.01
C SER A 165 20.74 -6.78 -1.30
N VAL A 166 20.37 -8.06 -1.34
CA VAL A 166 18.99 -8.54 -1.46
C VAL A 166 18.76 -9.54 -0.34
N LEU A 167 17.82 -9.21 0.55
CA LEU A 167 17.35 -10.08 1.63
C LEU A 167 15.96 -10.60 1.28
N VAL A 168 15.77 -11.92 1.36
CA VAL A 168 14.47 -12.58 1.25
C VAL A 168 14.28 -13.49 2.45
N SER A 169 13.15 -13.31 3.15
CA SER A 169 12.69 -14.22 4.19
C SER A 169 11.33 -14.77 3.77
N CYS A 170 11.20 -16.08 3.59
CA CYS A 170 9.96 -16.71 3.15
C CYS A 170 9.58 -17.86 4.06
N GLN A 171 8.31 -17.89 4.45
CA GLN A 171 7.72 -18.98 5.20
C GLN A 171 7.65 -20.22 4.31
N HIS A 172 7.93 -21.38 4.88
CA HIS A 172 7.98 -22.64 4.15
C HIS A 172 7.57 -23.83 5.01
N LYS A 173 7.17 -24.90 4.35
CA LYS A 173 6.92 -26.20 4.97
C LYS A 173 8.21 -26.78 5.56
N GLU A 174 8.10 -27.61 6.59
CA GLU A 174 9.27 -28.08 7.34
C GLU A 174 10.18 -29.02 6.54
N GLU A 175 9.62 -29.65 5.50
CA GLU A 175 10.20 -30.72 4.69
C GLU A 175 11.23 -30.23 3.67
N ILE A 176 11.19 -28.97 3.23
CA ILE A 176 12.15 -28.45 2.24
C ILE A 176 13.55 -28.29 2.87
N ASP A 177 14.58 -28.75 2.17
CA ASP A 177 15.96 -28.51 2.60
C ASP A 177 16.34 -27.03 2.41
N ILE A 178 17.07 -26.48 3.39
CA ILE A 178 17.40 -25.05 3.38
C ILE A 178 18.34 -24.66 2.23
N LYS A 179 19.19 -25.58 1.73
CA LYS A 179 20.05 -25.29 0.58
C LYS A 179 19.23 -25.25 -0.70
N GLU A 180 18.35 -26.24 -0.89
CA GLU A 180 17.42 -26.28 -2.03
C GLU A 180 16.52 -25.05 -2.07
N LEU A 181 15.96 -24.63 -0.92
CA LEU A 181 15.18 -23.39 -0.80
C LEU A 181 16.00 -22.18 -1.24
N ARG A 182 17.23 -22.04 -0.74
CA ARG A 182 18.09 -20.88 -1.05
C ARG A 182 18.46 -20.82 -2.53
N GLU A 183 18.78 -21.96 -3.14
CA GLU A 183 19.04 -22.05 -4.58
C GLU A 183 17.78 -21.72 -5.38
N ALA A 184 16.63 -22.30 -5.03
CA ALA A 184 15.36 -22.04 -5.72
C ALA A 184 14.96 -20.55 -5.67
N ILE A 185 15.04 -19.91 -4.50
CA ILE A 185 14.72 -18.48 -4.35
C ILE A 185 15.75 -17.61 -5.09
N ARG A 186 17.04 -17.96 -5.07
CA ARG A 186 18.04 -17.23 -5.85
C ARG A 186 17.72 -17.28 -7.35
N GLU A 187 17.55 -18.48 -7.89
CA GLU A 187 17.45 -18.73 -9.32
C GLU A 187 16.09 -18.33 -9.91
N LYS A 188 15.00 -18.54 -9.17
CA LYS A 188 13.64 -18.33 -9.68
C LYS A 188 12.99 -17.04 -9.22
N LEU A 189 13.53 -16.37 -8.21
CA LEU A 189 13.02 -15.08 -7.73
C LEU A 189 14.02 -13.95 -7.91
N ILE A 190 15.20 -14.05 -7.31
CA ILE A 190 16.13 -12.91 -7.23
C ILE A 190 16.75 -12.60 -8.59
N LEU A 191 17.36 -13.58 -9.26
CA LEU A 191 18.03 -13.38 -10.55
C LEU A 191 17.07 -12.85 -11.64
N PRO A 192 15.84 -13.37 -11.82
CA PRO A 192 14.92 -12.84 -12.83
C PRO A 192 14.46 -11.39 -12.58
N ILE A 193 14.48 -10.93 -11.32
CA ILE A 193 13.96 -9.61 -10.94
C ILE A 193 15.07 -8.56 -10.82
N VAL A 194 16.19 -8.92 -10.19
CA VAL A 194 17.30 -8.01 -9.89
C VAL A 194 18.39 -8.09 -10.96
N GLY A 195 18.48 -9.22 -11.67
CA GLY A 195 19.53 -9.50 -12.65
C GLY A 195 20.81 -10.05 -12.03
N GLU A 196 21.71 -10.50 -12.89
CA GLU A 196 23.07 -10.91 -12.51
C GLU A 196 23.87 -9.71 -11.97
N GLY A 197 24.71 -9.94 -10.96
CA GLY A 197 25.55 -8.89 -10.40
C GLY A 197 26.34 -9.33 -9.17
N ASP A 198 27.23 -8.45 -8.73
CA ASP A 198 28.03 -8.62 -7.51
C ASP A 198 27.32 -7.91 -6.34
N TYR A 199 26.43 -8.64 -5.67
CA TYR A 199 25.68 -8.17 -4.50
C TYR A 199 25.42 -9.31 -3.51
N ASP A 200 25.26 -8.96 -2.24
CA ASP A 200 24.99 -9.93 -1.19
C ASP A 200 23.58 -10.52 -1.33
N VAL A 201 23.48 -11.84 -1.43
CA VAL A 201 22.21 -12.57 -1.45
C VAL A 201 21.99 -13.25 -0.11
N LEU A 202 20.99 -12.77 0.63
CA LEU A 202 20.67 -13.20 1.98
C LEU A 202 19.29 -13.87 1.96
N ILE A 203 19.22 -15.19 2.10
CA ILE A 203 17.94 -15.93 2.04
C ILE A 203 17.77 -16.76 3.30
N ASN A 204 16.71 -16.48 4.07
CA ASN A 204 16.37 -17.16 5.32
C ASN A 204 17.60 -17.35 6.23
N LEU A 205 18.23 -16.23 6.63
CA LEU A 205 19.50 -16.27 7.39
C LEU A 205 19.40 -16.99 8.74
N THR A 206 18.22 -16.97 9.36
CA THR A 206 17.94 -17.67 10.62
C THR A 206 17.73 -19.18 10.46
N GLY A 207 17.84 -19.70 9.24
CA GLY A 207 17.56 -21.11 8.92
C GLY A 207 16.09 -21.29 8.58
N LYS A 208 15.36 -22.08 9.37
CA LYS A 208 13.95 -22.38 9.09
C LYS A 208 13.02 -21.24 9.53
N PHE A 209 11.95 -21.05 8.76
CA PHE A 209 10.85 -20.13 9.03
C PHE A 209 9.54 -20.86 8.73
N VAL A 210 9.18 -21.80 9.61
CA VAL A 210 8.00 -22.67 9.41
C VAL A 210 6.74 -22.03 9.98
N GLN A 211 6.83 -21.49 11.20
CA GLN A 211 5.74 -20.78 11.85
C GLN A 211 5.75 -19.31 11.43
N GLY A 212 4.74 -18.89 10.67
CA GLY A 212 4.53 -17.52 10.19
C GLY A 212 3.07 -17.07 10.35
N GLY A 213 2.71 -15.92 9.80
CA GLY A 213 1.35 -15.39 9.95
C GLY A 213 0.97 -15.06 11.40
N PHE A 214 -0.32 -15.12 11.73
CA PHE A 214 -0.81 -14.76 13.06
C PHE A 214 -0.33 -15.69 14.19
N ASP A 215 0.18 -16.86 13.86
CA ASP A 215 0.76 -17.77 14.85
C ASP A 215 2.15 -17.31 15.32
N ALA A 216 2.85 -16.50 14.52
CA ALA A 216 4.20 -16.03 14.82
C ALA A 216 4.23 -14.56 15.23
N ASP A 217 3.36 -13.72 14.67
CA ASP A 217 3.38 -12.27 14.90
C ASP A 217 1.96 -11.68 14.86
N THR A 218 1.77 -10.61 15.62
CA THR A 218 0.49 -9.89 15.69
C THR A 218 0.40 -8.90 14.54
N GLY A 219 -0.71 -8.94 13.79
CA GLY A 219 -0.99 -7.98 12.73
C GLY A 219 -1.94 -6.88 13.16
N LEU A 220 -1.76 -5.70 12.58
CA LEU A 220 -2.70 -4.59 12.71
C LEU A 220 -2.77 -3.78 11.41
N THR A 221 -3.98 -3.35 11.05
CA THR A 221 -4.21 -2.45 9.91
C THR A 221 -3.34 -1.20 10.01
N GLY A 222 -2.77 -0.77 8.88
CA GLY A 222 -2.02 0.48 8.81
C GLY A 222 -0.62 0.45 9.44
N ARG A 223 -0.05 -0.72 9.71
CA ARG A 223 1.34 -0.86 10.22
C ARG A 223 2.41 -0.96 9.15
N LYS A 224 2.03 -0.89 7.88
CA LYS A 224 2.93 -1.00 6.72
C LYS A 224 2.92 0.25 5.81
N ILE A 225 2.65 1.43 6.37
CA ILE A 225 2.53 2.71 5.62
C ILE A 225 3.74 3.07 4.73
N MET A 226 4.96 2.67 5.12
CA MET A 226 6.15 2.91 4.29
C MET A 226 6.22 1.94 3.11
N VAL A 227 5.81 0.68 3.31
CA VAL A 227 5.65 -0.31 2.23
C VAL A 227 4.50 0.09 1.31
N ASP A 228 3.45 0.73 1.82
CA ASP A 228 2.31 1.15 1.03
C ASP A 228 2.58 2.30 0.06
N THR A 229 3.66 3.05 0.33
CA THR A 229 3.95 4.29 -0.37
C THR A 229 5.29 4.23 -1.12
N TYR A 230 6.34 4.78 -0.54
CA TYR A 230 7.59 5.09 -1.23
C TYR A 230 8.82 4.53 -0.50
N GLY A 231 8.64 3.48 0.29
CA GLY A 231 9.71 2.71 0.93
C GLY A 231 10.53 3.50 1.96
N GLY A 232 9.98 4.57 2.55
CA GLY A 232 10.69 5.42 3.50
C GLY A 232 11.73 6.36 2.87
N ILE A 233 11.72 6.52 1.54
CA ILE A 233 12.71 7.34 0.81
C ILE A 233 12.32 8.83 0.81
N ILE A 234 11.02 9.11 0.95
CA ILE A 234 10.44 10.45 1.01
C ILE A 234 9.55 10.57 2.26
N PRO A 235 9.22 11.80 2.72
CA PRO A 235 8.40 12.01 3.91
C PRO A 235 7.01 11.36 3.83
N HIS A 236 6.50 10.89 4.96
CA HIS A 236 5.16 10.34 5.06
C HIS A 236 4.35 11.11 6.11
N GLY A 237 3.05 11.30 5.86
CA GLY A 237 2.19 12.15 6.71
C GLY A 237 1.59 11.44 7.93
N GLY A 238 1.76 10.12 8.01
CA GLY A 238 1.39 9.29 9.16
C GLY A 238 0.05 8.55 9.05
N GLY A 239 -0.87 9.02 8.19
CA GLY A 239 -2.15 8.36 7.97
C GLY A 239 -2.02 7.03 7.22
N CYS A 240 -2.65 5.97 7.74
CA CYS A 240 -2.83 4.72 7.00
C CYS A 240 -3.94 4.84 5.95
N PHE A 241 -3.95 3.91 4.98
CA PHE A 241 -4.94 3.90 3.90
C PHE A 241 -6.08 2.90 4.16
N SER A 242 -5.73 1.63 4.39
CA SER A 242 -6.66 0.50 4.48
C SER A 242 -7.82 0.72 5.45
N GLY A 243 -9.02 0.28 5.07
CA GLY A 243 -10.21 0.38 5.90
C GLY A 243 -10.88 1.76 5.94
N LYS A 244 -10.35 2.75 5.20
CA LYS A 244 -10.89 4.10 5.15
C LYS A 244 -11.59 4.39 3.83
N ASP A 245 -12.80 4.90 3.89
CA ASP A 245 -13.49 5.36 2.68
C ASP A 245 -12.89 6.66 2.11
N PRO A 246 -13.26 7.05 0.87
CA PRO A 246 -12.64 8.18 0.17
C PRO A 246 -12.80 9.55 0.82
N THR A 247 -13.71 9.74 1.78
CA THR A 247 -13.83 11.02 2.50
C THR A 247 -12.71 11.22 3.52
N LYS A 248 -11.93 10.18 3.84
CA LYS A 248 -10.76 10.28 4.73
C LYS A 248 -9.57 10.73 3.90
N VAL A 249 -9.14 11.97 4.15
CA VAL A 249 -8.09 12.63 3.35
C VAL A 249 -6.75 11.91 3.41
N ASP A 250 -6.47 11.13 4.46
CA ASP A 250 -5.26 10.29 4.56
C ASP A 250 -5.07 9.45 3.30
N ARG A 251 -6.16 8.86 2.79
CA ARG A 251 -6.17 8.03 1.59
C ARG A 251 -6.36 8.87 0.33
N SER A 252 -7.47 9.60 0.25
CA SER A 252 -7.85 10.25 -1.01
C SER A 252 -6.91 11.37 -1.42
N ALA A 253 -6.43 12.19 -0.48
CA ALA A 253 -5.48 13.26 -0.78
C ALA A 253 -4.07 12.73 -1.07
N ALA A 254 -3.64 11.63 -0.45
CA ALA A 254 -2.40 10.94 -0.84
C ALA A 254 -2.48 10.42 -2.28
N TYR A 255 -3.63 9.86 -2.68
CA TYR A 255 -3.84 9.42 -4.07
C TYR A 255 -3.87 10.60 -5.05
N MET A 256 -4.52 11.71 -4.72
CA MET A 256 -4.47 12.93 -5.55
C MET A 256 -3.06 13.50 -5.63
N ALA A 257 -2.31 13.53 -4.52
CA ALA A 257 -0.94 13.99 -4.51
C ALA A 257 -0.05 13.12 -5.41
N ARG A 258 -0.21 11.79 -5.36
CA ARG A 258 0.45 10.87 -6.29
C ARG A 258 0.07 11.16 -7.73
N PHE A 259 -1.22 11.31 -8.01
CA PHE A 259 -1.73 11.60 -9.35
C PHE A 259 -1.12 12.90 -9.90
N ALA A 260 -1.07 13.96 -9.11
CA ALA A 260 -0.47 15.23 -9.49
C ALA A 260 1.04 15.10 -9.74
N ALA A 261 1.80 14.52 -8.79
CA ALA A 261 3.24 14.33 -8.92
C ALA A 261 3.60 13.49 -10.16
N LYS A 262 2.87 12.39 -10.38
CA LYS A 262 3.07 11.51 -11.55
C LYS A 262 2.82 12.25 -12.85
N ASN A 263 1.76 13.06 -12.93
CA ASN A 263 1.44 13.80 -14.14
C ASN A 263 2.42 14.94 -14.42
N ILE A 264 2.94 15.62 -13.39
CA ILE A 264 4.01 16.62 -13.56
C ILE A 264 5.25 15.97 -14.18
N VAL A 265 5.67 14.81 -13.66
CA VAL A 265 6.85 14.10 -14.19
C VAL A 265 6.59 13.49 -15.58
N ALA A 266 5.44 12.84 -15.77
CA ALA A 266 5.10 12.19 -17.04
C ALA A 266 4.93 13.17 -18.22
N ASN A 267 4.53 14.42 -17.95
CA ASN A 267 4.45 15.48 -18.96
C ASN A 267 5.79 16.25 -19.13
N GLY A 268 6.86 15.83 -18.45
CA GLY A 268 8.22 16.35 -18.68
C GLY A 268 8.56 17.67 -17.97
N TYR A 269 7.75 18.11 -17.00
CA TYR A 269 8.01 19.35 -16.25
C TYR A 269 9.12 19.19 -15.19
N ALA A 270 9.40 17.96 -14.76
CA ALA A 270 10.50 17.60 -13.88
C ALA A 270 10.84 16.10 -14.02
N LYS A 271 12.03 15.68 -13.59
CA LYS A 271 12.36 14.24 -13.48
C LYS A 271 11.90 13.62 -12.16
N LYS A 272 11.76 14.44 -11.13
CA LYS A 272 11.30 14.08 -9.78
C LYS A 272 10.36 15.16 -9.29
N CYS A 273 9.27 14.77 -8.64
CA CYS A 273 8.34 15.72 -8.04
C CYS A 273 7.77 15.15 -6.74
N LEU A 274 7.84 15.94 -5.67
CA LEU A 274 7.14 15.72 -4.41
C LEU A 274 6.02 16.74 -4.29
N VAL A 275 4.78 16.27 -4.16
CA VAL A 275 3.61 17.07 -3.83
C VAL A 275 3.29 16.88 -2.35
N SER A 276 3.08 17.96 -1.63
CA SER A 276 2.70 17.95 -0.20
C SER A 276 1.39 18.71 -0.01
N VAL A 277 0.47 18.14 0.76
CA VAL A 277 -0.82 18.77 1.07
C VAL A 277 -1.15 18.60 2.55
N ALA A 278 -1.76 19.61 3.17
CA ALA A 278 -2.28 19.49 4.53
C ALA A 278 -3.70 20.06 4.66
N TYR A 279 -4.50 19.45 5.53
CA TYR A 279 -5.88 19.84 5.81
C TYR A 279 -6.10 20.18 7.27
N ALA A 280 -7.07 21.07 7.51
CA ALA A 280 -7.74 21.20 8.79
C ALA A 280 -9.07 20.45 8.72
N ILE A 281 -9.47 19.82 9.83
CA ILE A 281 -10.77 19.15 9.94
C ILE A 281 -11.92 20.10 9.57
N GLY A 282 -12.87 19.63 8.75
CA GLY A 282 -14.03 20.39 8.28
C GLY A 282 -13.75 21.44 7.20
N LYS A 283 -12.49 21.73 6.86
CA LYS A 283 -12.15 22.68 5.79
C LYS A 283 -12.12 21.98 4.43
N LYS A 284 -12.67 22.64 3.40
CA LYS A 284 -12.66 22.14 2.02
C LYS A 284 -11.31 22.34 1.36
N GLU A 285 -10.81 23.57 1.42
CA GLU A 285 -9.53 23.94 0.82
C GLU A 285 -8.36 23.53 1.72
N PRO A 286 -7.26 23.02 1.15
CA PRO A 286 -6.09 22.68 1.93
C PRO A 286 -5.49 23.91 2.63
N LEU A 287 -4.84 23.69 3.77
CA LEU A 287 -4.04 24.71 4.46
C LEU A 287 -2.70 24.95 3.76
N MET A 288 -2.16 23.92 3.13
CA MET A 288 -0.89 23.91 2.42
C MET A 288 -1.04 23.04 1.18
N LEU A 289 -0.53 23.53 0.07
CA LEU A 289 -0.38 22.79 -1.18
C LEU A 289 0.95 23.22 -1.80
N GLU A 290 1.89 22.28 -1.97
CA GLU A 290 3.28 22.57 -2.33
C GLU A 290 3.83 21.52 -3.30
N ALA A 291 4.75 21.93 -4.16
CA ALA A 291 5.49 21.07 -5.08
C ALA A 291 7.00 21.32 -4.95
N GLU A 292 7.81 20.27 -4.95
CA GLU A 292 9.28 20.34 -4.98
C GLU A 292 9.82 19.42 -6.08
N THR A 293 10.73 19.93 -6.92
CA THR A 293 11.30 19.21 -8.07
C THR A 293 12.73 18.73 -7.85
N PHE A 294 13.33 19.04 -6.71
CA PHE A 294 14.69 18.67 -6.32
C PHE A 294 15.75 19.13 -7.34
N GLY A 295 15.52 20.29 -7.97
CA GLY A 295 16.37 20.84 -9.02
C GLY A 295 16.31 20.09 -10.37
N THR A 296 15.36 19.17 -10.54
CA THR A 296 15.19 18.39 -11.79
C THR A 296 14.15 18.98 -12.75
N GLY A 297 13.58 20.13 -12.40
CA GLY A 297 12.60 20.88 -13.17
C GLY A 297 12.46 22.31 -12.62
N ASN A 298 11.44 23.04 -13.07
CA ASN A 298 11.11 24.35 -12.52
C ASN A 298 10.05 24.19 -11.42
N THR A 299 10.45 24.41 -10.16
CA THR A 299 9.56 24.27 -8.99
C THR A 299 8.39 25.26 -9.02
N ASP A 300 8.59 26.50 -9.47
CA ASP A 300 7.50 27.48 -9.54
C ASP A 300 6.46 27.11 -10.61
N MET A 301 6.92 26.59 -11.74
CA MET A 301 6.03 26.03 -12.77
C MET A 301 5.25 24.81 -12.22
N ALA A 302 5.90 23.93 -11.46
CA ALA A 302 5.22 22.79 -10.85
C ALA A 302 4.14 23.22 -9.85
N ARG A 303 4.37 24.29 -9.07
CA ARG A 303 3.37 24.90 -8.17
C ARG A 303 2.19 25.48 -8.94
N GLU A 304 2.46 26.21 -10.02
CA GLU A 304 1.42 26.80 -10.88
C GLU A 304 0.53 25.72 -11.49
N ILE A 305 1.15 24.66 -12.04
CA ILE A 305 0.44 23.49 -12.57
C ILE A 305 -0.43 22.85 -11.48
N LEU A 306 0.13 22.66 -10.28
CA LEU A 306 -0.56 22.05 -9.16
C LEU A 306 -1.85 22.80 -8.81
N GLY A 307 -1.79 24.14 -8.73
CA GLY A 307 -2.95 24.98 -8.42
C GLY A 307 -3.94 25.16 -9.58
N THR A 308 -3.50 24.99 -10.82
CA THR A 308 -4.33 25.21 -12.01
C THR A 308 -5.08 23.94 -12.45
N TYR A 309 -4.41 22.79 -12.42
CA TYR A 309 -4.93 21.55 -13.01
C TYR A 309 -5.54 20.58 -12.00
N PHE A 310 -5.17 20.69 -10.73
CA PHE A 310 -5.59 19.74 -9.71
C PHE A 310 -6.40 20.44 -8.62
N ASN A 311 -7.53 19.84 -8.27
CA ASN A 311 -8.37 20.34 -7.20
C ASN A 311 -8.30 19.39 -6.00
N PHE A 312 -7.76 19.91 -4.90
CA PHE A 312 -7.53 19.16 -3.66
C PHE A 312 -8.71 19.25 -2.68
N ALA A 313 -9.85 19.84 -3.04
CA ALA A 313 -11.04 19.72 -2.18
C ALA A 313 -11.51 18.24 -2.12
N PRO A 314 -11.83 17.66 -0.95
CA PRO A 314 -12.10 16.22 -0.81
C PRO A 314 -13.15 15.67 -1.78
N LEU A 315 -14.29 16.35 -1.94
CA LEU A 315 -15.33 15.92 -2.88
C LEU A 315 -14.91 16.04 -4.35
N ARG A 316 -14.00 16.96 -4.68
CA ARG A 316 -13.44 17.10 -6.02
C ARG A 316 -12.44 15.99 -6.32
N ILE A 317 -11.62 15.60 -5.35
CA ILE A 317 -10.74 14.43 -5.44
C ILE A 317 -11.55 13.17 -5.70
N ILE A 318 -12.57 12.91 -4.87
CA ILE A 318 -13.44 11.73 -5.00
C ILE A 318 -14.07 11.66 -6.40
N LYS A 319 -14.53 12.79 -6.93
CA LYS A 319 -15.12 12.87 -8.27
C LYS A 319 -14.08 12.68 -9.37
N ALA A 320 -12.93 13.34 -9.29
CA ALA A 320 -11.90 13.31 -10.32
C ALA A 320 -11.28 11.91 -10.47
N LEU A 321 -11.11 11.19 -9.37
CA LEU A 321 -10.52 9.85 -9.34
C LEU A 321 -11.57 8.73 -9.26
N ASP A 322 -12.87 9.07 -9.33
CA ASP A 322 -13.99 8.13 -9.26
C ASP A 322 -13.83 7.07 -8.14
N LEU A 323 -13.66 7.56 -6.91
CA LEU A 323 -13.24 6.76 -5.76
C LEU A 323 -14.39 6.00 -5.07
N ARG A 324 -15.64 6.26 -5.40
CA ARG A 324 -16.79 5.59 -4.75
C ARG A 324 -17.12 4.26 -5.42
N ARG A 325 -16.12 3.37 -5.49
CA ARG A 325 -16.18 2.06 -6.14
C ARG A 325 -15.40 1.02 -5.32
N PRO A 326 -15.73 -0.27 -5.43
CA PRO A 326 -15.00 -1.35 -4.76
C PRO A 326 -13.68 -1.63 -5.47
N ILE A 327 -12.66 -0.81 -5.21
CA ILE A 327 -11.35 -0.86 -5.88
C ILE A 327 -10.17 -0.92 -4.90
N TYR A 328 -10.40 -1.10 -3.60
CA TYR A 328 -9.40 -0.89 -2.55
C TYR A 328 -8.66 -2.16 -2.14
N LEU A 329 -9.29 -3.34 -2.15
CA LEU A 329 -8.65 -4.60 -1.77
C LEU A 329 -7.39 -4.88 -2.59
N GLN A 330 -7.44 -4.62 -3.90
CA GLN A 330 -6.28 -4.77 -4.78
C GLN A 330 -5.10 -3.85 -4.40
N THR A 331 -5.32 -2.83 -3.58
CA THR A 331 -4.30 -1.87 -3.15
C THR A 331 -3.61 -2.29 -1.85
N ALA A 332 -4.26 -3.12 -1.03
CA ALA A 332 -3.85 -3.44 0.34
C ALA A 332 -2.52 -4.22 0.45
N ALA A 333 -2.02 -4.81 -0.64
CA ALA A 333 -0.70 -5.45 -0.69
C ALA A 333 0.09 -5.00 -1.93
N TYR A 334 1.42 -5.05 -1.85
CA TYR A 334 2.34 -4.69 -2.94
C TYR A 334 2.26 -3.22 -3.38
N GLY A 335 2.07 -2.31 -2.43
CA GLY A 335 2.03 -0.86 -2.65
C GLY A 335 0.70 -0.34 -3.23
N HIS A 336 0.34 0.89 -2.89
CA HIS A 336 -0.86 1.55 -3.44
C HIS A 336 -0.56 2.26 -4.78
N PHE A 337 0.71 2.44 -5.11
CA PHE A 337 1.18 3.19 -6.28
C PHE A 337 1.89 2.28 -7.28
N GLY A 338 1.96 2.73 -8.53
CA GLY A 338 2.58 1.98 -9.64
C GLY A 338 1.67 0.93 -10.30
N LYS A 339 0.40 0.83 -9.89
CA LYS A 339 -0.61 -0.10 -10.45
C LYS A 339 -1.40 0.56 -11.59
N PRO A 340 -1.21 0.17 -12.86
CA PRO A 340 -1.67 0.95 -14.02
C PRO A 340 -3.19 1.09 -14.15
N ASP A 341 -3.97 0.19 -13.53
CA ASP A 341 -5.42 0.19 -13.62
C ASP A 341 -6.10 1.13 -12.62
N LEU A 342 -5.35 1.67 -11.66
CA LEU A 342 -5.91 2.55 -10.64
C LEU A 342 -6.07 4.00 -11.16
N PRO A 343 -7.12 4.72 -10.74
CA PRO A 343 -7.41 6.06 -11.26
C PRO A 343 -6.26 7.07 -11.07
N TRP A 344 -5.60 7.03 -9.91
CA TRP A 344 -4.49 7.94 -9.59
C TRP A 344 -3.17 7.58 -10.28
N GLU A 345 -3.12 6.49 -11.03
CA GLU A 345 -1.95 6.10 -11.82
C GLU A 345 -2.09 6.45 -13.31
N LYS A 346 -3.23 7.01 -13.74
CA LYS A 346 -3.44 7.46 -15.11
C LYS A 346 -2.64 8.72 -15.42
N ILE A 347 -2.16 8.81 -16.66
CA ILE A 347 -1.50 9.99 -17.19
C ILE A 347 -2.52 10.77 -18.01
N VAL A 348 -2.66 12.05 -17.68
CA VAL A 348 -3.47 13.03 -18.38
C VAL A 348 -2.57 14.12 -18.94
N LYS A 349 -3.07 14.79 -19.98
CA LYS A 349 -2.40 15.96 -20.52
C LYS A 349 -2.64 17.15 -19.60
N LEU A 350 -1.55 17.80 -19.18
CA LEU A 350 -1.54 19.10 -18.53
C LEU A 350 -1.47 20.18 -19.61
#